data_AF-X1U3B4-F1
#
_entry.id   AF-X1U3B4-F1
#
_cell.length_a   1.000
_cell.length_b   1.000
_cell.length_c   1.000
_cell.angle_alpha   90.00
_cell.angle_beta   90.00
_cell.angle_gamma   90.00
#
_symmetry.space_group_name_H-M   'P 1'
#
loop_
_entity.id
_entity.type
_entity.pdbx_description
1 polymer ?
#
loop_
_entity_poly.entity_id
_entity_poly.type
_entity_poly.pdbx_seq_one_letter_code
_entity_poly.pdbx_strand_id
1 'polypeptide(L)'
;MRLIRLVFILFALALISAPVSCTKMTGPEKDVIIKISARRIAYQGLKAQPDVFIILGSVARESCQLLTDKPGPSDIAFSIIFRTIATKTQDPLLAQDIQDVAELIGLKFDPDFNLLGLTPGQLDLVTLFVCSFAQGVEAGI
;
A
#
# COMPACT_ATOMS: atom_id res chain seq x y z
N MET A 1 -24.57 27.28 -25.23
CA MET A 1 -23.38 27.09 -24.35
C MET A 1 -23.71 26.84 -22.88
N ARG A 2 -24.74 27.45 -22.27
CA ARG A 2 -25.08 27.24 -20.85
C ARG A 2 -25.57 25.82 -20.51
N LEU A 3 -26.37 25.21 -21.40
CA LEU A 3 -26.91 23.86 -21.19
C LEU A 3 -25.83 22.77 -21.17
N ILE A 4 -24.87 22.85 -22.10
CA ILE A 4 -23.74 21.91 -22.18
C ILE A 4 -22.89 21.97 -20.91
N ARG A 5 -22.57 23.17 -20.41
CA ARG A 5 -21.83 23.33 -19.14
C ARG A 5 -22.57 22.72 -17.96
N LEU A 6 -23.90 22.88 -17.91
CA LEU A 6 -24.71 22.33 -16.81
C LEU A 6 -24.70 20.79 -16.83
N VAL A 7 -24.78 20.18 -18.03
CA VAL A 7 -24.69 18.73 -18.21
C VAL A 7 -23.32 18.20 -17.78
N PHE A 8 -22.23 18.89 -18.13
CA PHE A 8 -20.88 18.49 -17.69
C PHE A 8 -20.69 18.60 -16.18
N ILE A 9 -21.26 19.64 -15.55
CA ILE A 9 -21.21 19.80 -14.09
C ILE A 9 -21.98 18.67 -13.40
N LEU A 10 -23.18 18.34 -13.89
CA LEU A 10 -23.98 17.24 -13.35
C LEU A 10 -23.29 15.89 -13.54
N PHE A 11 -22.63 15.67 -14.68
CA PHE A 11 -21.86 14.44 -14.94
C PHE A 11 -20.63 14.33 -14.04
N ALA A 12 -19.90 15.44 -13.81
CA ALA A 12 -18.78 15.48 -12.88
C ALA A 12 -19.24 15.23 -11.44
N LEU A 13 -20.36 15.84 -11.00
CA LEU A 13 -20.96 15.57 -9.69
C LEU A 13 -21.40 14.11 -9.54
N ALA A 14 -21.97 13.51 -10.59
CA ALA A 14 -22.33 12.10 -10.61
C ALA A 14 -21.10 11.17 -10.51
N LEU A 15 -19.98 11.54 -11.15
CA LEU A 15 -18.73 10.79 -11.06
C LEU A 15 -18.08 10.89 -9.66
N ILE A 16 -18.16 12.05 -9.00
CA ILE A 16 -17.61 12.26 -7.65
C ILE A 16 -18.50 11.57 -6.59
N SER A 17 -19.80 11.48 -6.82
CA SER A 17 -20.76 10.84 -5.92
C SER A 17 -20.96 9.35 -6.18
N ALA A 18 -20.43 8.81 -7.29
CA ALA A 18 -20.41 7.38 -7.53
C ALA A 18 -19.46 6.74 -6.51
N PRO A 19 -19.95 5.90 -5.59
CA PRO A 19 -19.06 5.13 -4.73
C PRO A 19 -18.34 4.14 -5.64
N VAL A 20 -17.15 4.51 -6.12
CA VAL A 20 -16.19 3.57 -6.70
C VAL A 20 -15.72 2.71 -5.53
N SER A 21 -16.55 1.74 -5.16
CA SER A 21 -16.21 0.83 -4.09
C SER A 21 -15.02 0.02 -4.57
N CYS A 22 -13.90 0.15 -3.86
CA CYS A 22 -12.67 -0.62 -4.09
C CYS A 22 -12.93 -2.13 -4.14
N THR A 23 -14.07 -2.60 -3.58
CA THR A 23 -14.55 -3.99 -3.65
C THR A 23 -14.80 -4.53 -5.06
N LYS A 24 -14.92 -3.67 -6.08
CA LYS A 24 -15.14 -4.09 -7.49
C LYS A 24 -13.88 -4.11 -8.36
N MET A 25 -12.73 -3.68 -7.84
CA MET A 25 -11.47 -3.70 -8.61
C MET A 25 -10.95 -5.12 -8.76
N THR A 26 -10.66 -5.55 -9.99
CA THR A 26 -10.14 -6.90 -10.28
C THR A 26 -8.80 -6.85 -11.02
N GLY A 27 -7.87 -7.69 -10.60
CA GLY A 27 -6.61 -7.98 -11.31
C GLY A 27 -5.68 -6.76 -11.49
N PRO A 28 -5.39 -6.31 -12.73
CA PRO A 28 -4.30 -5.36 -13.01
C PRO A 28 -4.42 -4.00 -12.30
N GLU A 29 -5.65 -3.53 -12.07
CA GLU A 29 -5.93 -2.25 -11.44
C GLU A 29 -5.48 -2.25 -9.97
N LYS A 30 -5.74 -3.37 -9.28
CA LYS A 30 -5.38 -3.58 -7.88
C LYS A 30 -3.86 -3.61 -7.70
N ASP A 31 -3.16 -4.30 -8.61
CA ASP A 31 -1.69 -4.35 -8.63
C ASP A 31 -1.08 -2.96 -8.82
N VAL A 32 -1.61 -2.17 -9.75
CA VAL A 32 -1.13 -0.81 -10.02
C VAL A 32 -1.31 0.09 -8.80
N ILE A 33 -2.47 0.04 -8.15
CA ILE A 33 -2.73 0.82 -6.93
C ILE A 33 -1.74 0.43 -5.83
N ILE A 34 -1.57 -0.86 -5.56
CA ILE A 34 -0.62 -1.35 -4.55
C ILE A 34 0.80 -0.87 -4.84
N LYS A 35 1.26 -0.98 -6.09
CA LYS A 35 2.60 -0.52 -6.50
C LYS A 35 2.79 0.98 -6.28
N ILE A 36 1.81 1.80 -6.65
CA ILE A 36 1.90 3.26 -6.55
C ILE A 36 1.85 3.68 -5.08
N SER A 37 0.90 3.13 -4.31
CA SER A 37 0.73 3.45 -2.89
C SER A 37 1.96 3.04 -2.09
N ALA A 38 2.50 1.83 -2.28
CA ALA A 38 3.71 1.37 -1.60
C ALA A 38 4.91 2.31 -1.83
N ARG A 39 5.12 2.75 -3.08
CA ARG A 39 6.20 3.70 -3.42
C ARG A 39 5.99 5.07 -2.77
N ARG A 40 4.75 5.56 -2.74
CA ARG A 40 4.42 6.83 -2.10
C ARG A 40 4.62 6.78 -0.58
N ILE A 41 4.16 5.72 0.07
CA ILE A 41 4.36 5.48 1.50
C ILE A 41 5.85 5.49 1.83
N ALA A 42 6.65 4.75 1.05
CA ALA A 42 8.10 4.72 1.19
C ALA A 42 8.75 6.11 1.04
N TYR A 43 8.40 6.84 -0.02
CA TYR A 43 8.97 8.16 -0.30
C TYR A 43 8.62 9.21 0.76
N GLN A 44 7.36 9.26 1.19
CA GLN A 44 6.94 10.22 2.23
C GLN A 44 7.53 9.87 3.59
N GLY A 45 7.54 8.59 3.92
CA GLY A 45 8.16 8.10 5.13
C GLY A 45 9.67 8.35 5.17
N LEU A 46 10.37 8.19 4.05
CA LEU A 46 11.79 8.53 3.92
C LEU A 46 12.05 10.01 4.21
N LYS A 47 11.18 10.92 3.77
CA LYS A 47 11.30 12.35 4.10
C LYS A 47 11.06 12.64 5.58
N ALA A 48 10.09 11.95 6.19
CA ALA A 48 9.73 12.17 7.58
C ALA A 48 10.75 11.56 8.56
N GLN A 49 11.25 10.36 8.25
CA GLN A 49 12.17 9.59 9.10
C GLN A 49 13.20 8.82 8.25
N PRO A 50 14.23 9.52 7.75
CA PRO A 50 15.18 8.95 6.80
C PRO A 50 15.85 7.66 7.32
N ASP A 51 16.37 7.69 8.54
CA ASP A 51 17.11 6.56 9.12
C ASP A 51 16.24 5.29 9.23
N VAL A 52 14.99 5.46 9.65
CA VAL A 52 14.04 4.34 9.80
C VAL A 52 13.68 3.77 8.43
N PHE A 53 13.37 4.62 7.46
CA PHE A 53 12.90 4.16 6.16
C PHE A 53 14.01 3.61 5.26
N ILE A 54 15.27 4.03 5.45
CA ILE A 54 16.43 3.39 4.83
C ILE A 54 16.54 1.93 5.31
N ILE A 55 16.43 1.69 6.62
CA ILE A 55 16.47 0.33 7.19
C ILE A 55 15.30 -0.51 6.67
N LEU A 56 14.08 0.03 6.71
CA LEU A 56 12.89 -0.65 6.18
C LEU A 56 13.02 -0.95 4.68
N GLY A 57 13.62 -0.05 3.91
CA GLY A 57 13.92 -0.25 2.50
C GLY A 57 14.87 -1.42 2.25
N SER A 58 15.93 -1.56 3.07
CA SER A 58 16.85 -2.72 2.97
C SER A 58 16.14 -4.03 3.29
N VAL A 59 15.35 -4.07 4.37
CA VAL A 59 14.56 -5.25 4.75
C VAL A 59 13.59 -5.66 3.63
N ALA A 60 12.91 -4.68 3.04
CA ALA A 60 12.01 -4.89 1.92
C ALA A 60 12.73 -5.44 0.68
N ARG A 61 13.89 -4.84 0.34
CA ARG A 61 14.72 -5.25 -0.81
C ARG A 61 15.22 -6.69 -0.67
N GLU A 62 15.75 -7.04 0.50
CA GLU A 62 16.22 -8.40 0.79
C GLU A 62 15.07 -9.42 0.68
N SER A 63 13.92 -9.08 1.23
CA SER A 63 12.73 -9.94 1.18
C SER A 63 12.23 -10.19 -0.24
N CYS A 64 12.35 -9.19 -1.11
CA CYS A 64 12.02 -9.31 -2.54
C CYS A 64 12.98 -10.15 -3.35
N GLN A 65 14.24 -10.24 -2.93
CA GLN A 65 15.25 -11.07 -3.59
C GLN A 65 15.19 -12.53 -3.15
N LEU A 66 14.55 -12.83 -2.00
CA LEU A 66 14.52 -14.14 -1.35
C LEU A 66 13.22 -14.94 -1.60
N LEU A 67 12.43 -14.59 -2.63
CA LEU A 67 11.16 -15.27 -2.93
C LEU A 67 11.36 -16.78 -3.16
N THR A 68 10.96 -17.56 -2.16
CA THR A 68 10.98 -19.03 -2.14
C THR A 68 9.62 -19.52 -1.63
N ASP A 69 9.22 -20.74 -2.02
CA ASP A 69 7.86 -21.30 -1.86
C ASP A 69 7.37 -21.57 -0.41
N LYS A 70 7.85 -20.83 0.58
CA LYS A 70 7.34 -20.85 1.98
C LYS A 70 6.70 -19.50 2.32
N PRO A 71 5.67 -19.43 3.20
CA PRO A 71 5.40 -18.17 3.90
C PRO A 71 6.70 -17.80 4.61
N GLY A 72 7.24 -16.62 4.33
CA GLY A 72 8.68 -16.51 4.19
C GLY A 72 9.16 -15.10 4.45
N PRO A 73 9.72 -14.38 3.49
CA PRO A 73 10.32 -13.08 3.80
C PRO A 73 9.35 -11.89 3.72
N SER A 74 8.45 -11.88 2.72
CA SER A 74 7.66 -10.69 2.38
C SER A 74 6.51 -10.42 3.35
N ASP A 75 5.87 -11.44 3.92
CA ASP A 75 4.84 -11.29 4.95
C ASP A 75 5.42 -10.73 6.26
N ILE A 76 6.60 -11.21 6.64
CA ILE A 76 7.35 -10.70 7.78
C ILE A 76 7.76 -9.25 7.53
N ALA A 77 8.37 -8.95 6.37
CA ALA A 77 8.77 -7.60 6.01
C ALA A 77 7.58 -6.64 5.98
N PHE A 78 6.45 -7.06 5.39
CA PHE A 78 5.22 -6.29 5.38
C PHE A 78 4.73 -5.98 6.80
N SER A 79 4.70 -6.97 7.70
CA SER A 79 4.32 -6.77 9.10
C SER A 79 5.26 -5.80 9.83
N ILE A 80 6.58 -5.95 9.64
CA ILE A 80 7.59 -5.05 10.23
C ILE A 80 7.41 -3.62 9.71
N ILE A 81 7.25 -3.44 8.40
CA ILE A 81 7.01 -2.13 7.76
C ILE A 81 5.73 -1.52 8.34
N PHE A 82 4.61 -2.24 8.31
CA PHE A 82 3.33 -1.75 8.83
C PHE A 82 3.40 -1.35 10.29
N ARG A 83 3.96 -2.21 11.17
CA ARG A 83 4.10 -1.92 12.60
C ARG A 83 5.01 -0.71 12.84
N THR A 84 6.12 -0.62 12.12
CA THR A 84 7.06 0.49 12.27
C THR A 84 6.40 1.79 11.84
N ILE A 85 5.68 1.80 10.72
CA ILE A 85 5.00 3.01 10.28
C ILE A 85 3.89 3.39 11.27
N ALA A 86 3.03 2.46 11.67
CA ALA A 86 1.93 2.74 12.60
C ALA A 86 2.38 3.28 13.97
N THR A 87 3.56 2.87 14.44
CA THR A 87 4.10 3.29 15.75
C THR A 87 4.99 4.53 15.68
N LYS A 88 5.55 4.83 14.51
CA LYS A 88 6.54 5.90 14.35
C LYS A 88 6.00 7.10 13.58
N THR A 89 5.04 6.92 12.67
CA THR A 89 4.52 8.05 11.89
C THR A 89 3.53 8.87 12.69
N GLN A 90 3.66 10.19 12.61
CA GLN A 90 2.64 11.15 13.06
C GLN A 90 1.79 11.67 11.90
N ASP A 91 1.96 11.11 10.69
CA ASP A 91 1.22 11.51 9.49
C ASP A 91 -0.12 10.73 9.40
N PRO A 92 -1.27 11.40 9.59
CA PRO A 92 -2.57 10.76 9.55
C PRO A 92 -2.97 10.31 8.13
N LEU A 93 -2.48 10.98 7.08
CA LEU A 93 -2.74 10.56 5.69
C LEU A 93 -1.95 9.30 5.35
N LEU A 94 -0.68 9.23 5.80
CA LEU A 94 0.11 8.01 5.65
C LEU A 94 -0.54 6.82 6.37
N ALA A 95 -1.09 7.05 7.56
CA ALA A 95 -1.82 6.02 8.31
C ALA A 95 -3.07 5.54 7.58
N GLN A 96 -3.83 6.45 6.96
CA GLN A 96 -5.01 6.11 6.16
C GLN A 96 -4.63 5.33 4.89
N ASP A 97 -3.62 5.79 4.13
CA ASP A 97 -3.13 5.11 2.92
C ASP A 97 -2.73 3.65 3.21
N ILE A 98 -2.17 3.40 4.39
CA ILE A 98 -1.78 2.07 4.88
C ILE A 98 -3.00 1.20 5.22
N GLN A 99 -4.00 1.77 5.88
CA GLN A 99 -5.26 1.08 6.17
C GLN A 99 -6.00 0.71 4.88
N ASP A 100 -6.09 1.64 3.93
CA ASP A 100 -6.74 1.44 2.64
C ASP A 100 -6.04 0.35 1.83
N VAL A 101 -4.70 0.28 1.88
CA VAL A 101 -3.94 -0.82 1.24
C VAL A 101 -4.20 -2.16 1.92
N ALA A 102 -4.23 -2.22 3.26
CA ALA A 102 -4.54 -3.46 3.98
C ALA A 102 -5.95 -3.98 3.65
N GLU A 103 -6.94 -3.09 3.61
CA GLU A 103 -8.31 -3.40 3.22
C GLU A 103 -8.36 -3.88 1.76
N LEU A 104 -7.66 -3.18 0.85
CA LEU A 104 -7.59 -3.55 -0.55
C LEU A 104 -7.01 -4.95 -0.75
N ILE A 105 -5.91 -5.29 -0.06
CA ILE A 105 -5.30 -6.63 -0.11
C ILE A 105 -6.22 -7.67 0.58
N GLY A 106 -7.13 -7.23 1.45
CA GLY A 106 -8.05 -8.07 2.20
C GLY A 106 -7.39 -8.72 3.42
N LEU A 107 -6.35 -8.08 3.96
CA LEU A 107 -5.60 -8.57 5.11
C LEU A 107 -6.39 -8.36 6.38
N LYS A 108 -6.23 -9.29 7.33
CA LYS A 108 -6.75 -9.15 8.67
C LYS A 108 -5.58 -9.13 9.63
N PHE A 109 -5.65 -8.23 10.60
CA PHE A 109 -4.73 -8.17 11.71
C PHE A 109 -5.45 -8.56 13.00
N ASP A 110 -4.73 -9.17 13.93
CA ASP A 110 -5.20 -9.27 15.31
C ASP A 110 -5.06 -7.92 16.04
N PRO A 111 -5.57 -7.79 17.29
CA PRO A 111 -5.46 -6.55 18.06
C PRO A 111 -4.01 -6.09 18.33
N ASP A 112 -3.03 -6.98 18.21
CA ASP A 112 -1.59 -6.71 18.41
C ASP A 112 -0.87 -6.42 17.07
N PHE A 113 -1.64 -6.20 16.00
CA PHE A 113 -1.16 -5.98 14.63
C PHE A 113 -0.34 -7.14 14.05
N ASN A 114 -0.56 -8.37 14.51
CA ASN A 114 -0.02 -9.55 13.85
C ASN A 114 -0.91 -9.93 12.67
N LEU A 115 -0.27 -10.32 11.57
CA LEU A 115 -0.95 -10.70 10.33
C LEU A 115 -1.64 -12.06 10.52
N LEU A 116 -2.95 -12.10 10.29
CA LEU A 116 -3.72 -13.34 10.35
C LEU A 116 -3.72 -13.99 8.97
N GLY A 117 -2.96 -15.10 8.82
CA GLY A 117 -3.01 -16.09 7.74
C GLY A 117 -3.26 -15.58 6.30
N LEU A 118 -2.30 -15.78 5.39
CA LEU A 118 -2.42 -15.36 4.00
C LEU A 118 -2.92 -16.47 3.08
N THR A 119 -3.86 -16.13 2.19
CA THR A 119 -4.12 -16.92 0.97
C THR A 119 -3.01 -16.68 -0.07
N PRO A 120 -2.79 -17.59 -1.04
CA PRO A 120 -1.76 -17.40 -2.07
C PRO A 120 -1.90 -16.08 -2.84
N GLY A 121 -3.13 -15.70 -3.24
CA GLY A 121 -3.36 -14.42 -3.92
C GLY A 121 -3.09 -13.20 -3.04
N GLN A 122 -3.22 -13.31 -1.72
CA GLN A 122 -2.81 -12.23 -0.81
C GLN A 122 -1.30 -12.16 -0.65
N LEU A 123 -0.61 -13.30 -0.65
CA LEU A 123 0.85 -13.35 -0.59
C LEU A 123 1.49 -12.68 -1.82
N ASP A 124 0.92 -12.88 -3.02
CA ASP A 124 1.38 -12.21 -4.24
C ASP A 124 1.27 -10.68 -4.12
N LEU A 125 0.16 -10.20 -3.58
CA LEU A 125 -0.09 -8.77 -3.39
C LEU A 125 0.78 -8.16 -2.28
N VAL A 126 1.01 -8.90 -1.20
CA VAL A 126 1.96 -8.52 -0.13
C VAL A 126 3.37 -8.42 -0.70
N THR A 127 3.78 -9.39 -1.49
CA THR A 127 5.07 -9.37 -2.19
C THR A 127 5.17 -8.16 -3.10
N LEU A 128 4.12 -7.89 -3.88
CA LEU A 128 4.05 -6.72 -4.75
C LEU A 128 4.22 -5.40 -3.98
N PHE A 129 3.58 -5.29 -2.83
CA PHE A 129 3.72 -4.13 -1.94
C PHE A 129 5.16 -3.99 -1.46
N VAL A 130 5.74 -5.04 -0.88
CA VAL A 130 7.10 -4.99 -0.29
C VAL A 130 8.13 -4.60 -1.35
N CYS A 131 8.04 -5.16 -2.56
CA CYS A 131 9.00 -4.84 -3.62
C CYS A 131 8.84 -3.43 -4.16
N SER A 132 7.61 -2.96 -4.25
CA SER A 132 7.35 -1.58 -4.63
C SER A 132 7.77 -0.60 -3.54
N PHE A 133 7.62 -0.96 -2.27
CA PHE A 133 8.08 -0.16 -1.14
C PHE A 133 9.61 0.01 -1.19
N ALA A 134 10.36 -1.08 -1.39
CA ALA A 134 11.81 -1.02 -1.57
C ALA A 134 12.22 -0.05 -2.69
N GLN A 135 11.59 -0.19 -3.87
CA GLN A 135 11.82 0.72 -5.00
C GLN A 135 11.53 2.18 -4.67
N GLY A 136 10.50 2.44 -3.85
CA GLY A 136 10.13 3.79 -3.43
C GLY A 136 11.17 4.44 -2.52
N VAL A 137 11.80 3.66 -1.64
CA VAL A 137 12.91 4.12 -0.81
C VAL A 137 14.14 4.39 -1.68
N GLU A 138 14.51 3.45 -2.55
CA GLU A 138 15.67 3.57 -3.44
C GLU A 138 15.58 4.77 -4.38
N ALA A 139 14.39 5.10 -4.89
CA ALA A 139 14.18 6.26 -5.74
C ALA A 139 14.23 7.60 -4.99
N GLY A 140 14.17 7.58 -3.66
CA GLY A 140 14.19 8.76 -2.81
C GLY A 140 15.56 9.10 -2.21
N ILE A 141 16.55 8.20 -2.34
CA ILE A 141 17.96 8.40 -1.96
C ILE A 141 18.72 9.00 -3.14
#